data_AF-A0AAV3Z520-F1
#
_entry.id   AF-A0AAV3Z520-F1
#
_cell.length_a   1.000
_cell.length_b   1.000
_cell.length_c   1.000
_cell.angle_alpha   90.00
_cell.angle_beta   90.00
_cell.angle_gamma   90.00
#
_symmetry.space_group_name_H-M   'P 1'
#
loop_
_entity.id
_entity.type
_entity.pdbx_description
1 polymer ?
#
loop_
_entity_poly.entity_id
_entity_poly.type
_entity_poly.pdbx_seq_one_letter_code
_entity_poly.pdbx_strand_id
1 'polypeptide(L)'
;MILKNNFYKQFGLLYIDKDKFLTLVGSNIPLAASVTLVSFGGCIDKGILSLQDCLVISVAANEVLCFVWFVAAQVNDIVYMLLILAIGCAHNITYTVRATGTIQLFGKDNFYILIGMVYSAASIGSILSAVIVSPFRQAFGWFGLFTSCRILSVAVLILTVFANFNTALTVTVT
;
A
#
# COMPACT_ATOMS: atom_id res chain seq x y z
N MET A 1 -2.48 -4.86 -2.91
CA MET A 1 -2.94 -5.97 -3.77
C MET A 1 -4.47 -5.99 -3.86
N ILE A 2 -5.18 -5.97 -2.73
CA ILE A 2 -6.65 -6.04 -2.64
C ILE A 2 -7.38 -4.88 -3.35
N LEU A 3 -6.86 -3.65 -3.24
CA LEU A 3 -7.48 -2.48 -3.89
C LEU A 3 -7.35 -2.48 -5.42
N LYS A 4 -6.25 -3.00 -5.96
CA LYS A 4 -5.92 -2.89 -7.40
C LYS A 4 -6.79 -3.76 -8.30
N ASN A 5 -7.33 -4.85 -7.79
CA ASN A 5 -8.15 -5.80 -8.57
C ASN A 5 -9.64 -5.70 -8.23
N ASN A 6 -10.11 -4.57 -7.70
CA ASN A 6 -11.50 -4.37 -7.25
C ASN A 6 -11.98 -5.41 -6.23
N PHE A 7 -11.07 -6.11 -5.53
CA PHE A 7 -11.45 -7.09 -4.53
C PHE A 7 -12.16 -6.46 -3.34
N TYR A 8 -11.90 -5.18 -3.04
CA TYR A 8 -12.69 -4.45 -2.05
C TYR A 8 -14.16 -4.32 -2.46
N LYS A 9 -14.46 -4.17 -3.76
CA LYS A 9 -15.83 -4.12 -4.26
C LYS A 9 -16.46 -5.51 -4.21
N GLN A 10 -15.76 -6.54 -4.68
CA GLN A 10 -16.24 -7.92 -4.65
C GLN A 10 -16.52 -8.44 -3.23
N PHE A 11 -15.65 -8.12 -2.27
CA PHE A 11 -15.87 -8.45 -0.87
C PHE A 11 -16.96 -7.59 -0.24
N GLY A 12 -16.97 -6.28 -0.52
CA GLY A 12 -17.97 -5.35 0.01
C GLY A 12 -19.39 -5.73 -0.40
N LEU A 13 -19.58 -6.19 -1.64
CA LEU A 13 -20.88 -6.66 -2.17
C LEU A 13 -21.47 -7.86 -1.42
N LEU A 14 -20.68 -8.58 -0.61
CA LEU A 14 -21.20 -9.66 0.23
C LEU A 14 -22.01 -9.15 1.43
N TYR A 15 -21.76 -7.92 1.87
CA TYR A 15 -22.35 -7.34 3.07
C TYR A 15 -23.05 -6.00 2.81
N ILE A 16 -22.72 -5.32 1.72
CA ILE A 16 -23.21 -3.99 1.36
C ILE A 16 -23.87 -4.08 -0.03
N ASP A 17 -25.20 -4.12 -0.04
CA ASP A 17 -26.01 -4.20 -1.27
C ASP A 17 -26.20 -2.82 -1.94
N LYS A 18 -25.10 -2.10 -2.15
CA LYS A 18 -25.07 -0.76 -2.75
C LYS A 18 -23.92 -0.64 -3.74
N ASP A 19 -24.06 -1.25 -4.90
CA ASP A 19 -23.01 -1.26 -5.94
C ASP A 19 -22.52 0.14 -6.34
N LYS A 20 -23.45 1.09 -6.47
CA LYS A 20 -23.14 2.50 -6.76
C LYS A 20 -22.27 3.15 -5.68
N PHE A 21 -22.56 2.85 -4.41
CA PHE A 21 -21.78 3.34 -3.27
C PHE A 21 -20.36 2.77 -3.32
N LEU A 22 -20.21 1.45 -3.48
CA LEU A 22 -18.88 0.82 -3.55
C LEU A 22 -18.06 1.31 -4.75
N THR A 23 -18.72 1.61 -5.88
CA THR A 23 -18.07 2.23 -7.03
C THR A 23 -17.59 3.64 -6.71
N LEU A 24 -18.41 4.44 -6.02
CA LEU A 24 -18.03 5.79 -5.57
C LEU A 24 -16.84 5.75 -4.60
N VAL A 25 -16.80 4.78 -3.68
CA VAL A 25 -15.64 4.55 -2.80
C VAL A 25 -14.38 4.36 -3.64
N GLY A 26 -14.44 3.51 -4.66
CA GLY A 26 -13.35 3.30 -5.62
C GLY A 26 -12.86 4.57 -6.29
N SER A 27 -13.78 5.38 -6.80
CA SER A 27 -13.48 6.65 -7.47
C SER A 27 -12.86 7.70 -6.55
N ASN A 28 -13.08 7.59 -5.23
CA ASN A 28 -12.51 8.50 -4.24
C ASN A 28 -11.11 8.08 -3.75
N ILE A 29 -10.68 6.82 -3.99
CA ILE A 29 -9.34 6.35 -3.60
C ILE A 29 -8.24 7.26 -4.16
N PRO A 30 -8.23 7.65 -5.46
CA PRO A 30 -7.20 8.53 -6.02
C PRO A 30 -7.19 9.94 -5.40
N LEU A 31 -8.33 10.45 -4.94
CA LEU A 31 -8.40 11.76 -4.28
C LEU A 31 -7.73 11.69 -2.91
N ALA A 32 -8.10 10.69 -2.10
CA ALA A 32 -7.50 10.46 -0.78
C ALA A 32 -5.99 10.16 -0.89
N ALA A 33 -5.61 9.39 -1.91
CA ALA A 33 -4.23 9.12 -2.29
C ALA A 33 -3.44 10.40 -2.54
N SER A 34 -3.98 11.30 -3.36
CA SER A 34 -3.32 12.55 -3.75
C SER A 34 -3.06 13.46 -2.55
N VAL A 35 -4.05 13.60 -1.66
CA VAL A 35 -3.90 14.36 -0.40
C VAL A 35 -2.79 13.76 0.47
N THR A 36 -2.72 12.44 0.54
CA THR A 36 -1.69 11.74 1.32
C THR A 36 -0.30 11.94 0.72
N LEU A 37 -0.16 11.84 -0.60
CA LEU A 37 1.11 12.06 -1.32
C LEU A 37 1.66 13.47 -1.04
N VAL A 38 0.82 14.50 -1.15
CA VAL A 38 1.20 15.89 -0.88
C VAL A 38 1.60 16.09 0.58
N SER A 39 0.80 15.54 1.51
CA SER A 39 1.05 15.70 2.94
C SER A 39 2.38 15.04 3.38
N PHE A 40 2.59 13.77 3.00
CA PHE A 40 3.83 13.06 3.33
C PHE A 40 5.03 13.61 2.56
N GLY A 41 4.86 13.99 1.30
CA GLY A 41 5.89 14.66 0.51
C GLY A 41 6.35 15.96 1.19
N GLY A 42 5.41 16.79 1.66
CA GLY A 42 5.72 18.00 2.41
C GLY A 42 6.39 17.74 3.77
N CYS A 43 6.03 16.66 4.46
CA CYS A 43 6.71 16.27 5.71
C CYS A 43 8.15 15.80 5.47
N ILE A 44 8.40 15.08 4.37
CA ILE A 44 9.76 14.66 3.97
C ILE A 44 10.60 15.89 3.61
N ASP A 45 10.05 16.80 2.80
CA ASP A 45 10.75 18.02 2.37
C ASP A 45 11.16 18.93 3.55
N LYS A 46 10.29 19.01 4.58
CA LYS A 46 10.58 19.74 5.82
C LYS A 46 11.47 18.99 6.81
N GLY A 47 11.92 17.77 6.49
CA GLY A 47 12.72 16.95 7.40
C GLY A 47 12.00 16.49 8.66
N ILE A 48 10.65 16.54 8.68
CA ILE A 48 9.83 16.08 9.81
C ILE A 48 9.79 14.56 9.86
N LEU A 49 9.73 13.92 8.69
CA LEU A 49 9.72 12.46 8.54
C LEU A 49 10.85 12.01 7.62
N SER A 50 11.58 10.96 8.00
CA SER A 50 12.51 10.30 7.10
C SER A 50 11.75 9.39 6.11
N LEU A 51 12.43 8.95 5.05
CA LEU A 51 11.88 7.96 4.12
C LEU A 51 11.58 6.63 4.81
N GLN A 52 12.39 6.25 5.79
CA GLN A 52 12.20 5.05 6.59
C GLN A 52 10.94 5.18 7.46
N ASP A 53 10.74 6.32 8.13
CA ASP A 53 9.53 6.57 8.92
C ASP A 53 8.29 6.49 8.04
N CYS A 54 8.32 7.07 6.84
CA CYS A 54 7.20 7.00 5.90
C CYS A 54 6.88 5.55 5.51
N LEU A 55 7.88 4.71 5.24
CA LEU A 55 7.67 3.29 4.95
C LEU A 55 7.11 2.54 6.14
N VAL A 56 7.68 2.73 7.33
CA VAL A 56 7.21 2.06 8.56
C VAL A 56 5.76 2.45 8.86
N ILE A 57 5.43 3.74 8.82
CA ILE A 57 4.06 4.24 9.01
C ILE A 57 3.12 3.64 7.98
N SER A 58 3.52 3.63 6.71
CA SER A 58 2.72 3.06 5.61
C SER A 58 2.40 1.58 5.83
N VAL A 59 3.42 0.77 6.12
CA VAL A 59 3.26 -0.67 6.28
C VAL A 59 2.53 -1.00 7.58
N ALA A 60 2.84 -0.31 8.69
CA ALA A 60 2.15 -0.49 9.96
C ALA A 60 0.67 -0.09 9.89
N ALA A 61 0.36 1.03 9.24
CA ALA A 61 -1.03 1.42 9.00
C ALA A 61 -1.75 0.38 8.14
N ASN A 62 -1.12 -0.08 7.05
CA ASN A 62 -1.69 -1.12 6.20
C ASN A 62 -1.96 -2.43 6.98
N GLU A 63 -1.08 -2.83 7.90
CA GLU A 63 -1.27 -3.98 8.79
C GLU A 63 -2.52 -3.86 9.67
N VAL A 64 -2.61 -2.75 10.42
CA VAL A 64 -3.73 -2.49 11.33
C VAL A 64 -5.04 -2.44 10.55
N LEU A 65 -5.05 -1.76 9.40
CA LEU A 65 -6.24 -1.63 8.56
C LEU A 65 -6.63 -2.97 7.92
N CYS A 66 -5.68 -3.78 7.47
CA CYS A 66 -5.97 -5.13 6.96
C CYS A 66 -6.55 -6.04 8.05
N PHE A 67 -6.12 -5.89 9.30
CA PHE A 67 -6.66 -6.68 10.42
C PHE A 67 -8.14 -6.41 10.66
N VAL A 68 -8.55 -5.14 10.64
CA VAL A 68 -9.96 -4.76 10.86
C VAL A 68 -10.84 -4.92 9.63
N TRP A 69 -10.27 -5.26 8.47
CA TRP A 69 -10.99 -5.31 7.19
C TRP A 69 -12.22 -6.19 7.22
N PHE A 70 -12.06 -7.43 7.70
CA PHE A 70 -13.13 -8.42 7.68
C PHE A 70 -14.34 -7.98 8.52
N VAL A 71 -14.07 -7.29 9.63
CA VAL A 71 -15.10 -6.79 10.55
C VAL A 71 -15.73 -5.50 10.02
N ALA A 72 -14.95 -4.61 9.42
CA ALA A 72 -15.44 -3.30 8.96
C ALA A 72 -16.61 -3.40 7.97
N ALA A 73 -16.59 -4.40 7.07
CA ALA A 73 -17.68 -4.64 6.12
C ALA A 73 -19.00 -5.07 6.78
N GLN A 74 -18.94 -5.64 8.00
CA GLN A 74 -20.11 -6.13 8.74
C GLN A 74 -20.71 -5.05 9.66
N VAL A 75 -19.96 -4.00 9.98
CA VAL A 75 -20.40 -2.94 10.91
C VAL A 75 -21.30 -1.94 10.20
N ASN A 76 -20.78 -1.26 9.16
CA ASN A 76 -21.51 -0.23 8.42
C ASN A 76 -20.78 0.15 7.13
N ASP A 77 -21.53 0.48 6.09
CA ASP A 77 -21.05 0.97 4.79
C ASP A 77 -20.04 2.13 4.89
N ILE A 78 -20.28 3.10 5.77
CA ILE A 78 -19.43 4.29 5.96
C ILE A 78 -18.09 3.88 6.58
N VAL A 79 -18.11 2.99 7.57
CA VAL A 79 -16.88 2.47 8.21
C VAL A 79 -16.05 1.70 7.18
N TYR A 80 -16.71 0.89 6.35
CA TYR A 80 -16.05 0.21 5.25
C TYR A 80 -15.43 1.20 4.24
N MET A 81 -16.16 2.25 3.83
CA MET A 81 -15.61 3.28 2.96
C MET A 81 -14.37 3.95 3.55
N LEU A 82 -14.44 4.42 4.81
CA LEU A 82 -13.31 5.07 5.48
C LEU A 82 -12.10 4.14 5.56
N LEU A 83 -12.34 2.86 5.84
CA LEU A 83 -11.29 1.85 5.82
C LEU A 83 -10.64 1.73 4.44
N ILE A 84 -11.43 1.56 3.37
CA ILE A 84 -10.91 1.41 2.01
C ILE A 84 -10.09 2.63 1.59
N LEU A 85 -10.58 3.83 1.91
CA LEU A 85 -9.86 5.07 1.64
C LEU A 85 -8.55 5.13 2.44
N ALA A 86 -8.58 4.80 3.73
CA ALA A 86 -7.39 4.79 4.58
C ALA A 86 -6.33 3.79 4.08
N ILE A 87 -6.74 2.61 3.60
CA ILE A 87 -5.81 1.64 2.99
C ILE A 87 -5.26 2.19 1.68
N GLY A 88 -6.09 2.89 0.90
CA GLY A 88 -5.65 3.60 -0.30
C GLY A 88 -4.57 4.65 0.00
N CYS A 89 -4.75 5.42 1.08
CA CYS A 89 -3.76 6.38 1.57
C CYS A 89 -2.47 5.68 2.01
N ALA A 90 -2.57 4.66 2.86
CA ALA A 90 -1.42 3.91 3.37
C ALA A 90 -0.58 3.32 2.21
N HIS A 91 -1.23 2.73 1.22
CA HIS A 91 -0.55 2.18 0.05
C HIS A 91 0.15 3.27 -0.78
N ASN A 92 -0.42 4.47 -0.85
CA ASN A 92 0.13 5.54 -1.66
C ASN A 92 1.42 6.15 -1.12
N ILE A 93 1.63 6.13 0.18
CA ILE A 93 2.90 6.57 0.79
C ILE A 93 4.08 5.79 0.18
N THR A 94 3.90 4.51 -0.16
CA THR A 94 4.97 3.72 -0.79
C THR A 94 5.36 4.23 -2.18
N TYR A 95 4.47 4.91 -2.92
CA TYR A 95 4.82 5.51 -4.21
C TYR A 95 5.71 6.74 -4.04
N THR A 96 5.42 7.60 -3.06
CA THR A 96 6.31 8.72 -2.71
C THR A 96 7.70 8.20 -2.38
N VAL A 97 7.78 7.22 -1.47
CA VAL A 97 9.10 6.71 -1.00
C VAL A 97 9.88 6.02 -2.12
N ARG A 98 9.23 5.36 -3.08
CA ARG A 98 9.95 4.80 -4.24
C ARG A 98 10.64 5.88 -5.05
N ALA A 99 9.90 6.92 -5.44
CA ALA A 99 10.45 7.99 -6.27
C ALA A 99 11.54 8.79 -5.53
N THR A 100 11.25 9.21 -4.30
CA THR A 100 12.19 10.00 -3.48
C THR A 100 13.36 9.15 -2.98
N GLY A 101 13.13 7.89 -2.64
CA GLY A 101 14.18 6.96 -2.23
C GLY A 101 15.13 6.61 -3.35
N THR A 102 14.64 6.39 -4.57
CA THR A 102 15.52 6.12 -5.72
C THR A 102 16.47 7.28 -5.99
N ILE A 103 15.98 8.52 -6.00
CA ILE A 103 16.84 9.69 -6.25
C ILE A 103 17.81 9.96 -5.10
N GLN A 104 17.40 9.73 -3.85
CA GLN A 104 18.28 9.95 -2.68
C GLN A 104 19.35 8.87 -2.54
N LEU A 105 19.05 7.60 -2.84
CA LEU A 105 19.98 6.48 -2.65
C LEU A 105 20.95 6.30 -3.83
N PHE A 106 20.50 6.54 -5.06
CA PHE A 106 21.29 6.25 -6.26
C PHE A 106 21.72 7.51 -7.02
N GLY A 107 21.30 8.69 -6.55
CA GLY A 107 21.55 9.95 -7.23
C GLY A 107 20.69 10.12 -8.49
N LYS A 108 21.05 11.11 -9.31
CA LYS A 108 20.34 11.45 -10.55
C LYS A 108 20.80 10.59 -11.73
N ASP A 109 22.00 10.04 -11.64
CA ASP A 109 22.59 9.23 -12.70
C ASP A 109 21.85 7.89 -12.76
N ASN A 110 21.30 7.57 -13.94
CA ASN A 110 20.46 6.39 -14.16
C ASN A 110 19.11 6.38 -13.43
N PHE A 111 18.65 7.51 -12.88
CA PHE A 111 17.35 7.61 -12.18
C PHE A 111 16.20 6.97 -12.96
N TYR A 112 16.08 7.27 -14.27
CA TYR A 112 15.00 6.76 -15.12
C TYR A 112 14.99 5.23 -15.26
N ILE A 113 16.17 4.60 -15.32
CA ILE A 113 16.28 3.14 -15.42
C ILE A 113 15.94 2.51 -14.07
N LEU A 114 16.50 3.04 -12.98
CA LEU A 114 16.29 2.51 -11.63
C LEU A 114 14.82 2.62 -11.20
N ILE A 115 14.20 3.79 -11.41
CA ILE A 115 12.79 3.98 -11.10
C ILE A 115 11.92 3.07 -11.98
N GLY A 116 12.27 2.93 -13.27
CA GLY A 116 11.63 1.99 -14.19
C GLY A 116 11.67 0.54 -13.69
N MET A 117 12.80 0.09 -13.16
CA MET A 117 12.91 -1.25 -12.56
C MET A 117 12.04 -1.40 -11.30
N VAL A 118 12.03 -0.41 -10.42
CA VAL A 118 11.20 -0.41 -9.20
C VAL A 118 9.70 -0.48 -9.55
N TYR A 119 9.25 0.27 -10.56
CA TYR A 119 7.87 0.20 -11.04
C TYR A 119 7.57 -1.13 -11.75
N SER A 120 8.53 -1.66 -12.51
CA SER A 120 8.37 -2.96 -13.20
C SER A 120 8.17 -4.10 -12.20
N ALA A 121 8.90 -4.11 -11.08
CA ALA A 121 8.68 -5.08 -10.01
C ALA A 121 7.25 -5.03 -9.46
N ALA A 122 6.67 -3.83 -9.35
CA ALA A 122 5.28 -3.65 -8.92
C ALA A 122 4.28 -4.19 -9.95
N SER A 123 4.56 -4.01 -11.23
CA SER A 123 3.74 -4.54 -12.34
C SER A 123 3.78 -6.07 -12.37
N ILE A 124 4.97 -6.67 -12.26
CA ILE A 124 5.14 -8.13 -12.18
C ILE A 124 4.37 -8.68 -10.97
N GLY A 125 4.52 -8.05 -9.79
CA GLY A 125 3.78 -8.43 -8.61
C GLY A 125 2.26 -8.34 -8.79
N SER A 126 1.77 -7.37 -9.55
CA SER A 126 0.33 -7.25 -9.86
C SER A 126 -0.18 -8.35 -10.79
N ILE A 127 0.62 -8.74 -11.79
CA ILE A 127 0.28 -9.84 -12.71
C ILE A 127 0.25 -11.17 -11.94
N LEU A 128 1.30 -11.45 -11.17
CA LEU A 128 1.36 -12.63 -10.31
C LEU A 128 0.18 -12.67 -9.33
N SER A 129 -0.20 -11.52 -8.78
CA SER A 129 -1.37 -11.41 -7.90
C SER A 129 -2.66 -11.82 -8.60
N ALA A 130 -2.88 -11.39 -9.84
CA ALA A 130 -4.10 -11.71 -10.56
C ALA A 130 -4.24 -13.22 -10.79
N VAL A 131 -3.12 -13.90 -11.07
CA VAL A 131 -3.08 -15.36 -11.30
C VAL A 131 -3.24 -16.14 -10.00
N ILE A 132 -2.60 -15.71 -8.90
CA ILE A 132 -2.56 -16.47 -7.64
C ILE A 132 -3.82 -16.22 -6.79
N VAL A 133 -4.35 -14.99 -6.78
CA VAL A 133 -5.42 -14.62 -5.84
C VAL A 133 -6.73 -15.35 -6.12
N SER A 134 -7.09 -15.57 -7.39
CA SER A 134 -8.34 -16.27 -7.71
C SER A 134 -8.40 -17.72 -7.20
N PRO A 135 -7.43 -18.61 -7.52
CA PRO A 135 -7.41 -19.97 -6.97
C PRO A 135 -7.24 -19.99 -5.45
N PHE A 136 -6.44 -19.07 -4.90
CA PHE A 136 -6.26 -18.97 -3.45
C PHE A 136 -7.57 -18.60 -2.74
N ARG A 137 -8.33 -17.64 -3.29
CA ARG A 137 -9.65 -17.24 -2.81
C ARG A 137 -10.66 -18.39 -2.90
N GLN A 138 -10.61 -19.21 -3.94
CA GLN A 138 -11.48 -20.38 -4.08
C GLN A 138 -11.16 -21.44 -3.02
N ALA A 139 -9.88 -21.67 -2.71
CA ALA A 139 -9.46 -22.68 -1.74
C ALA A 139 -9.66 -22.25 -0.28
N PHE A 140 -9.34 -21.00 0.08
CA PHE A 140 -9.28 -20.53 1.47
C PHE A 140 -10.29 -19.42 1.81
N GLY A 141 -11.13 -19.02 0.85
CA GLY A 141 -12.09 -17.94 1.01
C GLY A 141 -11.46 -16.55 1.19
N TRP A 142 -12.30 -15.58 1.52
CA TRP A 142 -11.88 -14.20 1.75
C TRP A 142 -11.03 -14.03 3.02
N PHE A 143 -11.39 -14.75 4.09
CA PHE A 143 -10.65 -14.69 5.35
C PHE A 143 -9.21 -15.18 5.18
N GLY A 144 -9.00 -16.32 4.51
CA GLY A 144 -7.66 -16.84 4.23
C GLY A 144 -6.83 -15.90 3.37
N LEU A 145 -7.45 -15.30 2.34
CA LEU A 145 -6.80 -14.31 1.46
C LEU A 145 -6.33 -13.06 2.22
N PHE A 146 -7.16 -12.52 3.12
CA PHE A 146 -6.75 -11.35 3.91
C PHE A 146 -5.68 -11.70 4.94
N THR A 147 -5.78 -12.87 5.56
CA THR A 147 -4.78 -13.35 6.52
C THR A 147 -3.42 -13.57 5.86
N SER A 148 -3.37 -14.12 4.64
CA SER A 148 -2.11 -14.29 3.91
C SER A 148 -1.49 -12.95 3.50
N CYS A 149 -2.30 -11.99 3.08
CA CYS A 149 -1.84 -10.62 2.81
C CYS A 149 -1.21 -9.99 4.06
N ARG A 150 -1.84 -10.18 5.23
CA ARG A 150 -1.33 -9.71 6.51
C ARG A 150 0.01 -10.36 6.87
N ILE A 151 0.13 -11.69 6.77
CA ILE A 151 1.40 -12.37 7.07
C ILE A 151 2.55 -11.82 6.22
N LEU A 152 2.29 -11.61 4.92
CA LEU A 152 3.28 -11.01 4.01
C LEU A 152 3.61 -9.57 4.40
N SER A 153 2.62 -8.76 4.75
CA SER A 153 2.85 -7.38 5.14
C SER A 153 3.56 -7.25 6.51
N VAL A 154 3.35 -8.16 7.47
CA VAL A 154 4.17 -8.28 8.69
C VAL A 154 5.61 -8.63 8.36
N ALA A 155 5.86 -9.60 7.47
CA ALA A 155 7.21 -9.94 7.06
C ALA A 155 7.92 -8.73 6.42
N VAL A 156 7.22 -7.98 5.57
CA VAL A 156 7.74 -6.73 4.98
C VAL A 156 7.98 -5.66 6.05
N LEU A 157 7.12 -5.53 7.06
CA LEU A 157 7.31 -4.58 8.15
C LEU A 157 8.59 -4.91 8.94
N ILE A 158 8.77 -6.17 9.32
CA ILE A 158 9.97 -6.66 10.01
C ILE A 158 11.20 -6.31 9.16
N LEU A 159 11.21 -6.69 7.89
CA LEU A 159 12.32 -6.38 6.98
C LEU A 159 12.57 -4.87 6.87
N THR A 160 11.53 -4.05 6.83
CA THR A 160 11.66 -2.58 6.72
C THR A 160 12.21 -1.95 8.00
N VAL A 161 11.86 -2.48 9.17
CA VAL A 161 12.38 -2.01 10.47
C VAL A 161 13.85 -2.40 10.63
N PHE A 162 14.22 -3.62 10.24
CA PHE A 162 15.60 -4.11 10.33
C PHE A 162 16.51 -3.65 9.19
N ALA A 163 15.95 -3.29 8.03
CA ALA A 163 16.69 -2.66 6.94
C ALA A 163 17.08 -1.24 7.34
N ASN A 164 18.31 -1.09 7.83
CA ASN A 164 18.83 0.21 8.22
C ASN A 164 19.20 1.01 6.95
N PHE A 165 18.31 1.88 6.49
CA PHE A 165 18.54 2.72 5.31
C PHE A 165 19.65 3.77 5.54
N ASN A 166 20.05 4.01 6.79
CA ASN A 166 21.15 4.92 7.12
C ASN A 166 22.52 4.39 6.69
N THR A 167 22.69 3.06 6.56
CA THR A 167 23.97 2.47 6.14
C THR A 167 24.32 2.72 4.68
N ALA A 168 23.33 3.06 3.84
CA ALA A 168 23.55 3.37 2.42
C ALA A 168 23.95 4.84 2.19
N LEU A 169 23.52 5.75 3.07
CA LEU A 169 23.79 7.19 2.95
C LEU A 169 25.19 7.57 3.44
N THR A 170 25.84 6.77 4.30
CA THR A 170 27.21 7.02 4.76
C THR A 170 28.27 6.69 3.71
N VAL A 171 27.96 5.86 2.70
CA VAL A 171 28.92 5.44 1.68
C VAL A 171 29.02 6.45 0.52
N THR A 172 28.06 7.38 0.40
CA THR A 172 28.01 8.35 -0.71
C THR A 172 28.62 9.72 -0.38
N VAL A 173 29.14 9.92 0.85
CA VAL A 173 29.74 11.19 1.30
C VAL A 173 31.28 11.11 1.41
N THR A 174 31.91 10.12 0.79
CA THR A 174 33.38 10.05 0.66
C THR A 174 33.81 10.04 -0.79
#